data_AF-A0A519VLT1-F1
#
_entry.id   AF-A0A519VLT1-F1
#
_cell.length_a   1.000
_cell.length_b   1.000
_cell.length_c   1.000
_cell.angle_alpha   90.00
_cell.angle_beta   90.00
_cell.angle_gamma   90.00
#
_symmetry.space_group_name_H-M   'P 1'
#
loop_
_entity.id
_entity.type
_entity.pdbx_description
1 polymer ?
#
loop_
_entity_poly.entity_id
_entity_poly.type
_entity_poly.pdbx_seq_one_letter_code
_entity_poly.pdbx_strand_id
1 'polypeptide(L)'
;MLLSTIRFCRSWPLGLLLGLAAGPAHAQLVAFPGAEGYGRFATGGRGGQVVEVTNLNDSGAGSFRDAFNQYPGQPITIVFRVGGLINLNSAFRPTRSNVTVAGQTAPGGGICLKNYTFKLFGNNIIVRYVRSRPGDTSGANVSGVYGMNMENCRNFIVDHCSMSWSIEEAATFYDDKFSTVQWCLVSESLNSSFNGKGDHGYAGVWGGQYASYHHNLIAHHHSRAIRFNGARLWWWAIRLWWY
;
A
#
# COMPACT_ATOMS: atom_id res chain seq x y z
N MET A 1 37.48 -86.89 5.34
CA MET A 1 37.96 -85.50 5.40
C MET A 1 37.32 -84.76 4.22
N LEU A 2 36.08 -84.27 4.39
CA LEU A 2 35.32 -83.58 3.33
C LEU A 2 35.62 -82.08 3.37
N LEU A 3 35.98 -81.51 2.22
CA LEU A 3 36.07 -80.07 1.97
C LEU A 3 34.81 -79.63 1.21
N SER A 4 34.03 -78.69 1.76
CA SER A 4 33.00 -77.96 1.02
C SER A 4 33.03 -76.48 1.41
N THR A 5 33.61 -75.64 0.55
CA THR A 5 33.54 -74.17 0.65
C THR A 5 32.32 -73.65 -0.09
N ILE A 6 31.36 -73.09 0.65
CA ILE A 6 30.20 -72.35 0.10
C ILE A 6 30.62 -70.90 -0.15
N ARG A 7 30.61 -70.45 -1.40
CA ARG A 7 30.75 -69.04 -1.78
C ARG A 7 29.36 -68.41 -1.88
N PHE A 8 29.04 -67.48 -1.00
CA PHE A 8 27.86 -66.61 -1.13
C PHE A 8 28.17 -65.46 -2.10
N CYS A 9 27.55 -65.49 -3.28
CA CYS A 9 27.53 -64.35 -4.20
C CYS A 9 26.37 -63.44 -3.81
N ARG A 10 26.64 -62.29 -3.16
CA ARG A 10 25.64 -61.25 -2.91
C ARG A 10 25.55 -60.35 -4.14
N SER A 11 24.52 -60.55 -4.96
CA SER A 11 24.10 -59.56 -5.96
C SER A 11 23.45 -58.37 -5.24
N TRP A 12 24.02 -57.19 -5.43
CA TRP A 12 23.39 -55.93 -5.02
C TRP A 12 22.47 -55.49 -6.15
N PRO A 13 21.16 -55.25 -5.92
CA PRO A 13 20.33 -54.65 -6.95
C PRO A 13 20.80 -53.20 -7.14
N LEU A 14 21.17 -52.85 -8.38
CA LEU A 14 21.36 -51.47 -8.81
C LEU A 14 20.05 -50.71 -8.55
N GLY A 15 20.02 -49.93 -7.47
CA GLY A 15 18.94 -49.00 -7.19
C GLY A 15 18.89 -47.94 -8.28
N LEU A 16 17.79 -47.93 -9.03
CA LEU A 16 17.46 -46.87 -9.97
C LEU A 16 17.25 -45.57 -9.19
N LEU A 17 18.27 -44.72 -9.14
CA LEU A 17 18.16 -43.33 -8.68
C LEU A 17 17.27 -42.57 -9.66
N LEU A 18 15.97 -42.48 -9.34
CA LEU A 18 15.06 -41.52 -9.94
C LEU A 18 15.57 -40.10 -9.61
N GLY A 19 16.32 -39.51 -10.54
CA GLY A 19 16.69 -38.11 -10.49
C GLY A 19 15.43 -37.26 -10.58
N LEU A 20 14.95 -36.75 -9.44
CA LEU A 20 13.96 -35.70 -9.39
C LEU A 20 14.57 -34.45 -10.05
N ALA A 21 14.20 -34.19 -11.30
CA ALA A 21 14.50 -32.92 -11.95
C ALA A 21 13.76 -31.82 -11.18
N ALA A 22 14.47 -31.13 -10.29
CA ALA A 22 13.96 -29.92 -9.65
C ALA A 22 13.79 -28.85 -10.74
N GLY A 23 12.55 -28.63 -11.18
CA GLY A 23 12.23 -27.51 -12.05
C GLY A 23 12.60 -26.17 -11.38
N PRO A 24 12.87 -25.12 -12.16
CA PRO A 24 13.24 -23.82 -11.60
C PRO A 24 12.13 -23.32 -10.66
N ALA A 25 12.45 -23.20 -9.38
CA ALA A 25 11.57 -22.58 -8.40
C ALA A 25 11.61 -21.05 -8.62
N HIS A 26 10.56 -20.50 -9.22
CA HIS A 26 10.40 -19.05 -9.32
C HIS A 26 9.94 -18.50 -7.98
N ALA A 27 10.87 -17.94 -7.20
CA ALA A 27 10.53 -17.19 -6.00
C ALA A 27 9.66 -15.98 -6.38
N GLN A 28 8.55 -15.77 -5.67
CA GLN A 28 7.66 -14.64 -5.92
C GLN A 28 8.40 -13.33 -5.69
N LEU A 29 8.53 -12.51 -6.74
CA LEU A 29 9.25 -11.24 -6.68
C LEU A 29 8.49 -10.23 -5.83
N VAL A 30 9.11 -9.79 -4.73
CA VAL A 30 8.59 -8.72 -3.86
C VAL A 30 8.42 -7.40 -4.61
N ALA A 31 7.62 -6.49 -4.07
CA ALA A 31 7.22 -5.22 -4.67
C ALA A 31 8.45 -4.37 -5.05
N PHE A 32 9.40 -4.27 -4.13
CA PHE A 32 10.69 -3.59 -4.25
C PHE A 32 11.67 -4.16 -3.21
N PRO A 33 13.00 -3.96 -3.36
CA PRO A 33 13.97 -4.33 -2.33
C PRO A 33 13.63 -3.68 -0.98
N GLY A 34 13.48 -4.49 0.08
CA GLY A 34 13.06 -4.03 1.41
C GLY A 34 11.54 -3.98 1.64
N ALA A 35 10.73 -4.47 0.70
CA ALA A 35 9.30 -4.69 0.95
C ALA A 35 9.10 -5.89 1.87
N GLU A 36 8.48 -5.67 3.03
CA GLU A 36 8.22 -6.68 4.05
C GLU A 36 6.72 -6.82 4.33
N GLY A 37 6.36 -7.72 5.25
CA GLY A 37 4.97 -7.90 5.66
C GLY A 37 4.06 -8.53 4.60
N TYR A 38 2.77 -8.51 4.85
CA TYR A 38 1.77 -9.19 4.01
C TYR A 38 1.49 -8.52 2.65
N GLY A 39 1.85 -7.24 2.50
CA GLY A 39 1.73 -6.46 1.27
C GLY A 39 2.97 -6.54 0.37
N ARG A 40 4.05 -7.21 0.81
CA ARG A 40 5.32 -7.28 0.07
C ARG A 40 5.24 -7.84 -1.34
N PHE A 41 4.15 -8.53 -1.69
CA PHE A 41 3.97 -9.15 -3.01
C PHE A 41 3.07 -8.34 -3.96
N ALA A 42 2.67 -7.13 -3.57
CA ALA A 42 2.03 -6.21 -4.50
C ALA A 42 2.95 -5.99 -5.71
N THR A 43 2.40 -6.13 -6.91
CA THR A 43 3.13 -5.90 -8.16
C THR A 43 2.93 -4.48 -8.69
N GLY A 44 1.86 -3.80 -8.24
CA GLY A 44 1.55 -2.43 -8.66
C GLY A 44 1.42 -2.33 -10.18
N GLY A 45 2.17 -1.39 -10.76
CA GLY A 45 2.22 -1.14 -12.21
C GLY A 45 3.22 -1.99 -13.00
N ARG A 46 3.84 -3.03 -12.39
CA ARG A 46 4.89 -3.84 -13.04
C ARG A 46 4.41 -4.43 -14.37
N GLY A 47 5.24 -4.29 -15.41
CA GLY A 47 4.93 -4.76 -16.78
C GLY A 47 3.93 -3.89 -17.54
N GLY A 48 3.46 -2.79 -16.95
CA GLY A 48 2.53 -1.85 -17.54
C GLY A 48 3.17 -0.62 -18.15
N GLN A 49 2.38 0.44 -18.28
CA GLN A 49 2.79 1.71 -18.87
C GLN A 49 3.46 2.61 -17.83
N VAL A 50 4.42 3.44 -18.26
CA VAL A 50 4.97 4.51 -17.44
C VAL A 50 4.21 5.78 -17.75
N VAL A 51 3.66 6.42 -16.71
CA VAL A 51 2.90 7.67 -16.83
C VAL A 51 3.67 8.78 -16.12
N GLU A 52 3.92 9.87 -16.82
CA GLU A 52 4.72 10.98 -16.29
C GLU A 52 3.83 12.12 -15.79
N VAL A 53 4.04 12.53 -14.54
CA VAL A 53 3.52 13.78 -14.00
C VAL A 53 4.52 14.88 -14.32
N THR A 54 4.11 15.83 -15.15
CA THR A 54 4.96 16.88 -15.72
C THR A 54 4.61 18.29 -15.24
N ASN A 55 3.54 18.45 -14.46
CA ASN A 55 3.18 19.72 -13.83
C ASN A 55 2.54 19.52 -12.45
N LEU A 56 2.41 20.61 -11.70
CA LEU A 56 1.88 20.63 -10.33
C LEU A 56 0.40 21.06 -10.25
N ASN A 57 -0.29 21.16 -11.39
CA ASN A 57 -1.70 21.53 -11.40
C ASN A 57 -2.54 20.39 -10.79
N ASP A 58 -3.72 20.70 -10.24
CA ASP A 58 -4.63 19.67 -9.71
C ASP A 58 -5.22 18.78 -10.82
N SER A 59 -5.40 19.32 -12.02
CA SER A 59 -6.07 18.67 -13.16
C SER A 59 -5.48 19.12 -14.50
N GLY A 60 -5.93 18.48 -15.58
CA GLY A 60 -5.41 18.70 -16.93
C GLY A 60 -4.23 17.80 -17.28
N ALA A 61 -3.91 17.73 -18.57
CA ALA A 61 -2.88 16.84 -19.10
C ALA A 61 -1.55 16.97 -18.34
N GLY A 62 -0.95 15.83 -17.99
CA GLY A 62 0.34 15.78 -17.28
C GLY A 62 0.26 16.08 -15.78
N SER A 63 -0.94 16.27 -15.22
CA SER A 63 -1.13 16.39 -13.77
C SER A 63 -1.14 15.02 -13.09
N PHE A 64 -0.95 14.99 -11.77
CA PHE A 64 -1.08 13.76 -10.99
C PHE A 64 -2.49 13.14 -11.09
N ARG A 65 -3.52 13.97 -11.23
CA ARG A 65 -4.90 13.49 -11.38
C ARG A 65 -5.17 12.90 -12.76
N ASP A 66 -4.64 13.53 -13.80
CA ASP A 66 -4.69 13.01 -15.15
C ASP A 66 -3.98 11.65 -15.26
N ALA A 67 -2.84 11.49 -14.57
CA ALA A 67 -2.06 10.24 -14.60
C ALA A 67 -2.87 8.98 -14.24
N PHE A 68 -3.84 9.07 -13.32
CA PHE A 68 -4.71 7.95 -12.95
C PHE A 68 -5.76 7.61 -14.00
N ASN A 69 -6.06 8.52 -14.92
CA ASN A 69 -7.03 8.31 -16.00
C ASN A 69 -6.38 7.79 -17.29
N GLN A 70 -5.05 7.88 -17.40
CA GLN A 70 -4.32 7.37 -18.56
C GLN A 70 -4.35 5.84 -18.63
N TYR A 71 -4.26 5.30 -19.85
CA TYR A 71 -4.23 3.87 -20.15
C TYR A 71 -5.28 3.05 -19.37
N PRO A 72 -6.59 3.32 -19.56
CA PRO A 72 -7.65 2.67 -18.78
C PRO A 72 -7.53 1.14 -18.85
N GLY A 73 -7.63 0.48 -17.68
CA GLY A 73 -7.54 -0.97 -17.56
C GLY A 73 -6.11 -1.55 -17.55
N GLN A 74 -5.09 -0.77 -17.88
CA GLN A 74 -3.70 -1.23 -17.89
C GLN A 74 -3.00 -0.98 -16.55
N PRO A 75 -2.04 -1.84 -16.13
CA PRO A 75 -1.13 -1.49 -15.06
C PRO A 75 -0.34 -0.23 -15.40
N ILE A 76 -0.14 0.65 -14.41
CA ILE A 76 0.61 1.90 -14.62
C ILE A 76 1.60 2.16 -13.50
N THR A 77 2.79 2.64 -13.85
CA THR A 77 3.78 3.19 -12.94
C THR A 77 3.84 4.69 -13.15
N ILE A 78 3.37 5.45 -12.17
CA ILE A 78 3.37 6.90 -12.17
C ILE A 78 4.73 7.38 -11.64
N VAL A 79 5.42 8.17 -12.46
CA VAL A 79 6.70 8.82 -12.13
C VAL A 79 6.55 10.35 -12.22
N PHE A 80 7.40 11.08 -11.53
CA PHE A 80 7.32 12.53 -11.43
C PHE A 80 8.53 13.19 -12.10
N ARG A 81 8.27 14.07 -13.06
CA ARG A 81 9.29 14.95 -13.68
C ARG A 81 9.40 16.30 -12.98
N VAL A 82 8.49 16.58 -12.05
CA VAL A 82 8.42 17.79 -11.24
C VAL A 82 8.35 17.44 -9.76
N GLY A 83 8.89 18.30 -8.90
CA GLY A 83 8.81 18.21 -7.45
C GLY A 83 8.16 19.47 -6.89
N GLY A 84 7.52 19.37 -5.73
CA GLY A 84 6.85 20.50 -5.09
C GLY A 84 5.48 20.17 -4.49
N LEU A 85 4.65 21.19 -4.36
CA LEU A 85 3.31 21.10 -3.80
C LEU A 85 2.27 20.97 -4.93
N ILE A 86 1.40 19.98 -4.84
CA ILE A 86 0.17 19.90 -5.63
C ILE A 86 -0.97 20.37 -4.72
N ASN A 87 -1.46 21.56 -5.01
CA ASN A 87 -2.64 22.11 -4.34
C ASN A 87 -3.88 21.46 -4.94
N LEU A 88 -4.49 20.52 -4.23
CA LEU A 88 -5.73 19.89 -4.69
C LEU A 88 -6.88 20.91 -4.63
N ASN A 89 -7.79 20.85 -5.60
CA ASN A 89 -9.03 21.63 -5.58
C ASN A 89 -10.24 20.79 -5.12
N SER A 90 -10.05 19.49 -4.97
CA SER A 90 -11.04 18.54 -4.46
C SER A 90 -10.35 17.27 -3.97
N ALA A 91 -11.05 16.44 -3.19
CA ALA A 91 -10.54 15.14 -2.75
C ALA A 91 -9.97 14.34 -3.93
N PHE A 92 -8.73 13.88 -3.78
CA PHE A 92 -8.10 12.97 -4.72
C PHE A 92 -8.48 11.55 -4.32
N ARG A 93 -9.45 10.97 -5.03
CA ARG A 93 -10.08 9.69 -4.67
C ARG A 93 -10.35 8.75 -5.86
N PRO A 94 -9.36 8.46 -6.72
CA PRO A 94 -9.57 7.57 -7.84
C PRO A 94 -9.83 6.12 -7.38
N THR A 95 -10.62 5.39 -8.17
CA THR A 95 -10.77 3.94 -8.07
C THR A 95 -9.96 3.30 -9.20
N ARG A 96 -8.79 2.76 -8.88
CA ARG A 96 -7.90 2.13 -9.86
C ARG A 96 -7.04 1.05 -9.22
N SER A 97 -6.90 -0.07 -9.91
CA SER A 97 -6.02 -1.18 -9.50
C SER A 97 -4.76 -1.23 -10.37
N ASN A 98 -3.73 -1.95 -9.91
CA ASN A 98 -2.46 -2.15 -10.62
C ASN A 98 -1.68 -0.84 -10.84
N VAL A 99 -1.47 -0.09 -9.75
CA VAL A 99 -0.82 1.23 -9.80
C VAL A 99 0.42 1.23 -8.91
N THR A 100 1.53 1.75 -9.44
CA THR A 100 2.67 2.17 -8.62
C THR A 100 2.78 3.69 -8.66
N VAL A 101 2.72 4.35 -7.52
CA VAL A 101 3.07 5.77 -7.36
C VAL A 101 4.51 5.84 -6.84
N ALA A 102 5.46 6.16 -7.72
CA ALA A 102 6.88 6.18 -7.42
C ALA A 102 7.36 7.60 -7.06
N GLY A 103 6.97 8.10 -5.87
CA GLY A 103 7.27 9.46 -5.42
C GLY A 103 8.77 9.79 -5.35
N GLN A 104 9.64 8.79 -5.19
CA GLN A 104 11.10 8.97 -5.17
C GLN A 104 11.68 9.44 -6.51
N THR A 105 10.89 9.41 -7.59
CA THR A 105 11.31 9.94 -8.89
C THR A 105 11.19 11.45 -8.97
N ALA A 106 10.43 12.10 -8.07
CA ALA A 106 10.27 13.54 -8.06
C ALA A 106 11.61 14.23 -7.72
N PRO A 107 12.03 15.25 -8.49
CA PRO A 107 13.26 15.99 -8.22
C PRO A 107 13.20 16.81 -6.92
N GLY A 108 14.37 17.21 -6.43
CA GLY A 108 14.51 18.12 -5.30
C GLY A 108 13.91 17.57 -4.02
N GLY A 109 13.04 18.34 -3.38
CA GLY A 109 12.42 17.98 -2.10
C GLY A 109 11.34 16.91 -2.18
N GLY A 110 11.02 16.35 -3.35
CA GLY A 110 9.96 15.37 -3.56
C GLY A 110 8.56 15.98 -3.78
N ILE A 111 7.52 15.14 -3.77
CA ILE A 111 6.13 15.56 -4.02
C ILE A 111 5.31 15.65 -2.73
N CYS A 112 4.43 16.65 -2.62
CA CYS A 112 3.48 16.78 -1.51
C CYS A 112 2.09 17.18 -2.00
N LEU A 113 1.07 16.47 -1.54
CA LEU A 113 -0.34 16.83 -1.76
C LEU A 113 -0.83 17.74 -0.62
N LYS A 114 -1.64 18.76 -0.94
CA LYS A 114 -2.21 19.73 0.02
C LYS A 114 -3.70 19.97 -0.25
N ASN A 115 -4.40 20.57 0.71
CA ASN A 115 -5.76 21.11 0.71
C ASN A 115 -6.89 20.09 0.88
N TYR A 116 -6.76 18.89 0.32
CA TYR A 116 -7.81 17.88 0.36
C TYR A 116 -7.25 16.47 0.59
N THR A 117 -8.17 15.55 0.92
CA THR A 117 -7.89 14.13 1.13
C THR A 117 -7.12 13.49 -0.02
N PHE A 118 -6.10 12.70 0.33
CA PHE A 118 -5.54 11.67 -0.54
C PHE A 118 -6.15 10.31 -0.18
N LYS A 119 -7.09 9.81 -0.97
CA LYS A 119 -7.70 8.50 -0.80
C LYS A 119 -7.47 7.66 -2.05
N LEU A 120 -7.12 6.39 -1.90
CA LEU A 120 -7.03 5.46 -3.02
C LEU A 120 -7.99 4.31 -2.78
N PHE A 121 -8.69 3.92 -3.85
CA PHE A 121 -9.47 2.70 -3.89
C PHE A 121 -8.93 1.77 -4.98
N GLY A 122 -9.00 0.47 -4.74
CA GLY A 122 -8.58 -0.54 -5.70
C GLY A 122 -7.71 -1.62 -5.06
N ASN A 123 -7.10 -2.44 -5.90
CA ASN A 123 -6.24 -3.53 -5.49
C ASN A 123 -4.88 -3.46 -6.20
N ASN A 124 -3.88 -4.13 -5.64
CA ASN A 124 -2.55 -4.19 -6.24
C ASN A 124 -1.94 -2.79 -6.42
N ILE A 125 -1.70 -2.10 -5.31
CA ILE A 125 -1.24 -0.71 -5.30
C ILE A 125 0.08 -0.60 -4.53
N ILE A 126 1.05 0.13 -5.07
CA ILE A 126 2.29 0.50 -4.40
C ILE A 126 2.33 2.02 -4.31
N VAL A 127 2.51 2.58 -3.12
CA VAL A 127 2.73 4.03 -2.93
C VAL A 127 4.01 4.24 -2.15
N ARG A 128 4.96 4.98 -2.72
CA ARG A 128 6.23 5.26 -2.05
C ARG A 128 6.63 6.73 -2.10
N TYR A 129 7.27 7.22 -1.04
CA TYR A 129 7.90 8.56 -0.98
C TYR A 129 6.97 9.73 -1.36
N VAL A 130 5.68 9.62 -1.01
CA VAL A 130 4.70 10.71 -1.17
C VAL A 130 4.44 11.35 0.18
N ARG A 131 4.29 12.67 0.19
CA ARG A 131 3.82 13.40 1.37
C ARG A 131 2.39 13.87 1.17
N SER A 132 1.57 13.80 2.21
CA SER A 132 0.21 14.32 2.19
C SER A 132 -0.03 15.18 3.43
N ARG A 133 -0.34 16.46 3.18
CA ARG A 133 -0.58 17.49 4.20
C ARG A 133 -1.79 18.32 3.82
N PRO A 134 -3.01 17.77 3.92
CA PRO A 134 -4.20 18.49 3.50
C PRO A 134 -4.34 19.85 4.18
N GLY A 135 -3.99 19.96 5.47
CA GLY A 135 -4.17 21.20 6.21
C GLY A 135 -5.65 21.59 6.30
N ASP A 136 -5.88 22.84 6.67
CA ASP A 136 -7.21 23.39 6.90
C ASP A 136 -7.52 24.63 6.05
N THR A 137 -6.54 25.09 5.25
CA THR A 137 -6.63 26.32 4.44
C THR A 137 -7.68 26.27 3.33
N SER A 138 -8.14 25.07 2.93
CA SER A 138 -9.24 24.94 1.97
C SER A 138 -10.60 25.34 2.56
N GLY A 139 -10.69 25.50 3.89
CA GLY A 139 -11.96 25.72 4.57
C GLY A 139 -12.97 24.60 4.33
N ALA A 140 -12.49 23.42 3.90
CA ALA A 140 -13.31 22.26 3.65
C ALA A 140 -13.89 21.78 4.98
N ASN A 141 -15.04 22.35 5.36
CA ASN A 141 -15.81 22.03 6.55
C ASN A 141 -16.59 20.74 6.31
N VAL A 142 -15.84 19.68 6.02
CA VAL A 142 -16.35 18.34 5.77
C VAL A 142 -15.64 17.42 6.74
N SER A 143 -16.41 16.71 7.56
CA SER A 143 -15.88 15.49 8.17
C SER A 143 -15.21 14.64 7.08
N GLY A 144 -14.00 14.12 7.34
CA GLY A 144 -13.30 13.21 6.44
C GLY A 144 -12.20 13.84 5.58
N VAL A 145 -11.47 14.86 6.06
CA VAL A 145 -10.21 15.29 5.42
C VAL A 145 -9.04 14.46 5.98
N TYR A 146 -8.66 13.41 5.25
CA TYR A 146 -7.62 12.46 5.64
C TYR A 146 -6.25 12.86 5.09
N GLY A 147 -5.19 12.52 5.81
CA GLY A 147 -3.83 12.60 5.28
C GLY A 147 -3.66 11.58 4.14
N MET A 148 -3.81 10.30 4.44
CA MET A 148 -3.93 9.23 3.46
C MET A 148 -4.99 8.22 3.92
N ASN A 149 -5.80 7.75 2.98
CA ASN A 149 -6.82 6.76 3.27
C ASN A 149 -6.83 5.65 2.21
N MET A 150 -6.80 4.40 2.66
CA MET A 150 -7.17 3.24 1.84
C MET A 150 -8.07 2.36 2.69
N GLU A 151 -9.26 2.09 2.18
CA GLU A 151 -10.25 1.27 2.86
C GLU A 151 -10.80 0.26 1.88
N ASN A 152 -11.05 -0.96 2.34
CA ASN A 152 -11.58 -2.04 1.50
C ASN A 152 -10.68 -2.38 0.30
N CYS A 153 -9.37 -2.16 0.45
CA CYS A 153 -8.35 -2.40 -0.55
C CYS A 153 -7.66 -3.74 -0.32
N ARG A 154 -7.04 -4.29 -1.36
CA ARG A 154 -6.29 -5.56 -1.24
C ARG A 154 -4.97 -5.52 -1.95
N ASN A 155 -4.00 -6.27 -1.43
CA ASN A 155 -2.67 -6.43 -2.00
C ASN A 155 -2.00 -5.07 -2.22
N PHE A 156 -1.66 -4.36 -1.16
CA PHE A 156 -1.00 -3.06 -1.30
C PHE A 156 0.12 -2.86 -0.31
N ILE A 157 1.03 -1.96 -0.66
CA ILE A 157 2.08 -1.51 0.23
C ILE A 157 2.24 0.01 0.16
N VAL A 158 2.24 0.65 1.33
CA VAL A 158 2.57 2.06 1.52
C VAL A 158 3.90 2.12 2.25
N ASP A 159 4.89 2.77 1.65
CA ASP A 159 6.26 2.77 2.14
C ASP A 159 6.90 4.16 2.06
N HIS A 160 7.65 4.57 3.09
CA HIS A 160 8.35 5.87 3.10
C HIS A 160 7.46 7.09 2.83
N CYS A 161 6.18 7.01 3.17
CA CYS A 161 5.25 8.13 3.02
C CYS A 161 5.17 8.96 4.31
N SER A 162 4.79 10.23 4.19
CA SER A 162 4.57 11.10 5.34
C SER A 162 3.18 11.70 5.28
N MET A 163 2.41 11.52 6.35
CA MET A 163 1.05 12.03 6.48
C MET A 163 0.96 12.90 7.72
N SER A 164 0.60 14.17 7.51
CA SER A 164 0.49 15.13 8.60
C SER A 164 -0.63 16.15 8.36
N TRP A 165 -0.98 16.92 9.39
CA TRP A 165 -1.89 18.06 9.29
C TRP A 165 -3.25 17.71 8.66
N SER A 166 -3.79 16.54 8.99
CA SER A 166 -5.15 16.11 8.64
C SER A 166 -6.18 16.64 9.63
N ILE A 167 -7.41 16.89 9.17
CA ILE A 167 -8.55 17.32 10.02
C ILE A 167 -9.35 16.11 10.56
N GLU A 168 -9.30 14.96 9.88
CA GLU A 168 -9.87 13.70 10.37
C GLU A 168 -8.73 12.79 10.89
N GLU A 169 -8.24 11.88 10.05
CA GLU A 169 -7.19 10.92 10.40
C GLU A 169 -6.01 11.05 9.43
N ALA A 170 -4.79 11.04 9.97
CA ALA A 170 -3.59 11.20 9.15
C ALA A 170 -3.32 9.96 8.28
N ALA A 171 -3.51 8.76 8.81
CA ALA A 171 -3.19 7.50 8.14
C ALA A 171 -4.23 6.42 8.43
N THR A 172 -5.22 6.29 7.54
CA THR A 172 -6.35 5.36 7.70
C THR A 172 -6.21 4.18 6.73
N PHE A 173 -6.12 2.97 7.27
CA PHE A 173 -5.91 1.72 6.55
C PHE A 173 -6.72 0.60 7.21
N TYR A 174 -7.93 0.33 6.76
CA TYR A 174 -8.76 -0.71 7.40
C TYR A 174 -9.75 -1.38 6.44
N ASP A 175 -10.29 -2.51 6.87
CA ASP A 175 -11.08 -3.42 6.03
C ASP A 175 -10.28 -3.96 4.82
N ASP A 176 -8.96 -4.01 4.96
CA ASP A 176 -8.03 -4.37 3.90
C ASP A 176 -7.59 -5.84 3.96
N LYS A 177 -7.05 -6.37 2.84
CA LYS A 177 -6.44 -7.72 2.79
C LYS A 177 -5.04 -7.70 2.18
N PHE A 178 -4.09 -8.41 2.78
CA PHE A 178 -2.71 -8.49 2.26
C PHE A 178 -2.08 -7.10 2.10
N SER A 179 -2.02 -6.35 3.20
CA SER A 179 -1.56 -4.97 3.21
C SER A 179 -0.29 -4.80 4.03
N THR A 180 0.52 -3.81 3.68
CA THR A 180 1.64 -3.37 4.51
C THR A 180 1.76 -1.85 4.51
N VAL A 181 1.98 -1.29 5.70
CA VAL A 181 2.40 0.10 5.87
C VAL A 181 3.72 0.07 6.62
N GLN A 182 4.78 0.54 5.97
CA GLN A 182 6.13 0.48 6.53
C GLN A 182 6.90 1.78 6.35
N TRP A 183 7.82 2.08 7.28
CA TRP A 183 8.72 3.23 7.17
C TRP A 183 8.02 4.57 6.95
N CYS A 184 6.76 4.70 7.40
CA CYS A 184 5.98 5.92 7.23
C CYS A 184 6.07 6.82 8.47
N LEU A 185 5.98 8.13 8.24
CA LEU A 185 5.81 9.13 9.28
C LEU A 185 4.34 9.55 9.34
N VAL A 186 3.70 9.33 10.47
CA VAL A 186 2.34 9.80 10.76
C VAL A 186 2.45 10.78 11.91
N SER A 187 2.20 12.06 11.65
CA SER A 187 2.43 13.08 12.68
C SER A 187 1.47 14.24 12.64
N GLU A 188 1.27 14.91 13.78
CA GLU A 188 0.67 16.25 13.85
C GLU A 188 -0.69 16.34 13.14
N SER A 189 -1.67 15.54 13.56
CA SER A 189 -3.05 15.80 13.13
C SER A 189 -3.57 17.09 13.74
N LEU A 190 -4.42 17.82 13.02
CA LEU A 190 -4.95 19.10 13.48
C LEU A 190 -6.09 18.85 14.47
N ASN A 191 -5.89 19.23 15.74
CA ASN A 191 -6.95 19.22 16.74
C ASN A 191 -7.70 20.57 16.71
N SER A 192 -9.00 20.56 17.02
CA SER A 192 -9.84 21.77 17.03
C SER A 192 -9.83 22.58 15.72
N SER A 193 -9.84 21.90 14.59
CA SER A 193 -9.95 22.48 13.24
C SER A 193 -11.37 22.31 12.67
N PHE A 194 -11.56 22.40 11.36
CA PHE A 194 -12.87 22.40 10.66
C PHE A 194 -13.58 21.03 10.59
N ASN A 195 -13.41 20.15 11.58
CA ASN A 195 -14.09 18.87 11.59
C ASN A 195 -15.55 19.04 12.06
N GLY A 196 -16.51 18.67 11.21
CA GLY A 196 -17.95 18.75 11.54
C GLY A 196 -18.40 17.88 12.72
N LYS A 197 -17.54 16.97 13.22
CA LYS A 197 -17.80 16.13 14.40
C LYS A 197 -17.17 16.69 15.70
N GLY A 198 -16.61 17.89 15.67
CA GLY A 198 -15.87 18.50 16.79
C GLY A 198 -14.38 18.13 16.78
N ASP A 199 -13.69 18.26 17.91
CA ASP A 199 -12.23 18.05 18.00
C ASP A 199 -11.78 16.67 17.50
N HIS A 200 -11.03 16.66 16.39
CA HIS A 200 -10.52 15.45 15.72
C HIS A 200 -9.04 15.60 15.37
N GLY A 201 -8.15 15.32 16.32
CA GLY A 201 -6.71 15.20 16.07
C GLY A 201 -6.26 13.73 16.08
N TYR A 202 -6.63 12.93 15.07
CA TYR A 202 -6.37 11.48 15.09
C TYR A 202 -5.19 11.02 14.21
N ALA A 203 -4.39 10.07 14.70
CA ALA A 203 -3.36 9.44 13.85
C ALA A 203 -4.01 8.54 12.80
N GLY A 204 -4.90 7.64 13.21
CA GLY A 204 -5.70 6.86 12.28
C GLY A 204 -6.23 5.54 12.80
N VAL A 205 -6.81 4.77 11.89
CA VAL A 205 -7.41 3.45 12.15
C VAL A 205 -6.70 2.43 11.28
N TRP A 206 -6.09 1.43 11.92
CA TRP A 206 -5.35 0.36 11.23
C TRP A 206 -6.01 -1.00 11.44
N GLY A 207 -6.18 -1.78 10.39
CA GLY A 207 -6.78 -3.11 10.46
C GLY A 207 -6.64 -3.89 9.16
N GLY A 208 -7.35 -5.02 9.07
CA GLY A 208 -7.37 -5.88 7.89
C GLY A 208 -6.89 -7.30 8.17
N GLN A 209 -7.23 -8.22 7.26
CA GLN A 209 -6.73 -9.60 7.31
C GLN A 209 -5.38 -9.67 6.61
N TYR A 210 -4.39 -10.24 7.31
CA TYR A 210 -3.01 -10.28 6.80
C TYR A 210 -2.54 -8.85 6.52
N ALA A 211 -2.47 -8.04 7.57
CA ALA A 211 -2.00 -6.67 7.52
C ALA A 211 -0.73 -6.53 8.37
N SER A 212 0.27 -5.82 7.86
CA SER A 212 1.51 -5.54 8.57
C SER A 212 1.69 -4.03 8.72
N TYR A 213 1.98 -3.60 9.95
CA TYR A 213 2.27 -2.22 10.27
C TYR A 213 3.56 -2.20 11.08
N HIS A 214 4.67 -1.76 10.50
CA HIS A 214 5.98 -1.82 11.18
C HIS A 214 6.90 -0.69 10.75
N HIS A 215 7.86 -0.33 11.62
CA HIS A 215 8.83 0.73 11.35
C HIS A 215 8.20 2.10 11.03
N ASN A 216 6.96 2.33 11.48
CA ASN A 216 6.27 3.60 11.31
C ASN A 216 6.49 4.47 12.56
N LEU A 217 6.76 5.76 12.37
CA LEU A 217 6.78 6.74 13.46
C LEU A 217 5.39 7.38 13.57
N ILE A 218 4.78 7.28 14.75
CA ILE A 218 3.48 7.87 15.08
C ILE A 218 3.71 8.90 16.18
N ALA A 219 3.44 10.19 15.92
CA ALA A 219 3.82 11.26 16.85
C ALA A 219 2.83 12.43 16.86
N HIS A 220 2.66 13.08 18.01
CA HIS A 220 1.91 14.33 18.14
C HIS A 220 0.46 14.26 17.61
N HIS A 221 -0.32 13.31 18.13
CA HIS A 221 -1.75 13.20 17.88
C HIS A 221 -2.53 13.34 19.19
N HIS A 222 -3.71 13.95 19.14
CA HIS A 222 -4.57 14.11 20.30
C HIS A 222 -5.18 12.77 20.75
N SER A 223 -5.60 11.92 19.81
CA SER A 223 -6.13 10.59 20.09
C SER A 223 -5.90 9.66 18.92
N ARG A 224 -6.35 8.40 19.06
CA ARG A 224 -6.13 7.32 18.09
C ARG A 224 -4.70 7.37 17.56
N ALA A 225 -3.71 7.31 18.48
CA ALA A 225 -2.30 7.04 18.18
C ALA A 225 -2.18 5.60 17.63
N ILE A 226 -2.88 5.40 16.52
CA ILE A 226 -3.47 4.19 15.97
C ILE A 226 -4.55 3.55 16.86
N ARG A 227 -5.78 3.47 16.32
CA ARG A 227 -6.82 2.57 16.80
C ARG A 227 -6.84 1.31 15.93
N PHE A 228 -6.64 0.15 16.51
CA PHE A 228 -6.75 -1.10 15.77
C PHE A 228 -8.21 -1.51 15.54
N ASN A 229 -8.54 -1.91 14.30
CA ASN A 229 -9.88 -2.34 13.86
C ASN A 229 -9.99 -3.86 13.62
N GLY A 230 -8.96 -4.62 14.02
CA GLY A 230 -8.91 -6.07 13.89
C GLY A 230 -8.89 -6.58 12.44
N ALA A 231 -9.21 -7.85 12.25
CA ALA A 231 -9.13 -8.57 10.98
C ALA A 231 -10.40 -8.45 10.12
N ARG A 232 -11.14 -7.34 10.21
CA ARG A 232 -12.39 -7.17 9.46
C ARG A 232 -12.11 -7.07 7.96
N LEU A 233 -12.93 -7.78 7.17
CA LEU A 233 -13.15 -7.61 5.73
C LEU A 233 -14.63 -7.94 5.51
N TRP A 234 -15.30 -7.19 4.64
CA TRP A 234 -16.72 -7.30 4.27
C TRP A 234 -17.47 -8.60 4.65
N TRP A 235 -18.58 -8.42 5.36
CA TRP A 235 -19.45 -9.41 6.02
C TRP A 235 -20.35 -10.29 5.12
N TRP A 236 -20.21 -10.31 3.79
CA TRP A 236 -21.08 -11.14 2.93
C TRP A 236 -20.70 -12.63 2.87
N ALA A 237 -19.56 -13.02 3.46
CA ALA A 237 -19.14 -14.43 3.51
C ALA A 237 -19.70 -15.22 4.71
N ILE A 238 -20.48 -14.58 5.60
CA ILE A 238 -21.28 -15.26 6.63
C ILE A 238 -22.75 -15.12 6.21
N ARG A 239 -23.13 -15.81 5.13
CA ARG A 239 -24.46 -16.43 5.13
C ARG A 239 -24.34 -17.65 6.03
N LEU A 240 -24.57 -17.43 7.32
CA LEU A 240 -25.10 -18.51 8.15
C LEU A 240 -26.42 -18.89 7.50
N TRP A 241 -26.42 -20.04 6.84
CA TRP A 241 -27.62 -20.81 6.61
C TRP A 241 -28.24 -21.05 7.99
N TRP A 242 -29.28 -20.30 8.32
CA TRP A 242 -30.25 -20.71 9.31
C TRP A 242 -31.33 -21.46 8.52
N TYR A 243 -31.28 -22.78 8.58
CA TYR A 243 -32.50 -23.59 8.61
C TYR A 243 -33.08 -23.48 10.01
#